data_AF-A0A350LX20-F1
#
_entry.id   AF-A0A350LX20-F1
#
_cell.length_a   1.000
_cell.length_b   1.000
_cell.length_c   1.000
_cell.angle_alpha   90.00
_cell.angle_beta   90.00
_cell.angle_gamma   90.00
#
_symmetry.space_group_name_H-M   'P 1'
#
loop_
_entity.id
_entity.type
_entity.pdbx_description
1 polymer ?
#
loop_
_entity_poly.entity_id
_entity_poly.type
_entity_poly.pdbx_seq_one_letter_code
_entity_poly.pdbx_strand_id
1 'polypeptide(L)'
;ISSYWREGAEIALDLDPEGTLLETLRAERQRQGRRNLTTALSQHMPGKVVAHLAPTLGLAGNLADQSDARLSDIVGALRNWRLRPTGSEGYRTAEV
;
A
#
# COMPACT_ATOMS: atom_id res chain seq x y z
N ILE A 1 11.39 -1.03 -21.12
CA ILE A 1 11.97 -2.39 -21.24
C ILE A 1 11.23 -3.28 -20.24
N SER A 2 10.25 -4.04 -20.73
CA SER A 2 9.47 -4.99 -19.95
C SER A 2 9.82 -6.38 -20.48
N SER A 3 10.68 -7.09 -19.77
CA SER A 3 11.05 -8.47 -20.08
C SER A 3 11.67 -9.08 -18.83
N TYR A 4 11.43 -10.37 -18.64
CA TYR A 4 11.80 -11.19 -17.50
C TYR A 4 10.83 -11.12 -16.32
N TRP A 5 9.60 -11.56 -16.59
CA TRP A 5 8.87 -12.25 -15.54
C TRP A 5 8.79 -13.74 -15.86
N ARG A 6 9.41 -14.57 -15.02
CA ARG A 6 9.38 -16.03 -15.11
C ARG A 6 8.19 -16.53 -14.31
N GLU A 7 7.34 -17.29 -15.00
CA GLU A 7 6.16 -17.95 -14.47
C GLU A 7 6.49 -18.67 -13.14
N GLY A 8 5.77 -18.31 -12.07
CA GLY A 8 5.87 -18.95 -10.75
C GLY A 8 6.66 -18.20 -9.68
N ALA A 9 7.32 -17.08 -10.00
CA ALA A 9 8.01 -16.26 -9.00
C ALA A 9 7.05 -15.31 -8.27
N GLU A 10 7.04 -15.33 -6.93
CA GLU A 10 6.34 -14.34 -6.11
C GLU A 10 6.94 -12.95 -6.39
N ILE A 11 6.13 -12.00 -6.86
CA ILE A 11 6.59 -10.60 -6.96
C ILE A 11 6.41 -9.97 -5.59
N ALA A 12 7.51 -9.61 -4.95
CA ALA A 12 7.48 -8.61 -3.89
C ALA A 12 7.50 -7.23 -4.54
N LEU A 13 6.48 -6.42 -4.28
CA LEU A 13 6.43 -5.02 -4.67
C LEU A 13 6.59 -4.16 -3.42
N ASP A 14 7.61 -3.30 -3.42
CA ASP A 14 7.81 -2.29 -2.39
C ASP A 14 6.98 -1.05 -2.74
N LEU A 15 5.88 -0.82 -2.01
CA LEU A 15 4.99 0.32 -2.21
C LEU A 15 5.47 1.60 -1.49
N ASP A 16 6.55 1.52 -0.71
CA ASP A 16 7.22 2.66 -0.06
C ASP A 16 8.75 2.53 -0.23
N PRO A 17 9.26 2.62 -1.48
CA PRO A 17 10.68 2.44 -1.77
C PRO A 17 11.56 3.51 -1.12
N GLU A 18 10.99 4.70 -0.86
CA GLU A 18 11.69 5.80 -0.19
C GLU A 18 11.70 5.65 1.34
N GLY A 19 10.88 4.76 1.91
CA GLY A 19 10.82 4.52 3.35
C GLY A 19 10.26 5.71 4.14
N THR A 20 9.57 6.65 3.50
CA THR A 20 9.10 7.90 4.10
C THR A 20 7.64 7.85 4.54
N LEU A 21 6.91 6.79 4.18
CA LEU A 21 5.47 6.70 4.42
C LEU A 21 5.14 6.68 5.92
N LEU A 22 5.90 5.95 6.73
CA LEU A 22 5.65 5.88 8.18
C LEU A 22 5.79 7.24 8.86
N GLU A 23 6.90 7.93 8.60
CA GLU A 23 7.18 9.27 9.13
C GLU A 23 6.12 10.28 8.67
N THR A 24 5.69 10.16 7.41
CA THR A 24 4.66 11.03 6.83
C THR A 24 3.30 10.78 7.47
N LEU A 25 2.89 9.53 7.67
CA LEU A 25 1.63 9.19 8.34
C LEU A 25 1.64 9.65 9.82
N ARG A 26 2.80 9.60 10.49
CA ARG A 26 2.96 10.17 11.85
C ARG A 26 2.76 11.68 11.85
N ALA A 27 3.36 12.39 10.90
CA ALA A 27 3.20 13.84 10.75
C ALA A 27 1.75 14.22 10.40
N GLU A 28 1.12 13.52 9.46
CA GLU A 28 -0.27 13.71 9.08
C GLU A 28 -1.23 13.38 10.23
N ARG A 29 -0.93 12.39 11.07
CA ARG A 29 -1.72 12.13 12.28
C ARG A 29 -1.72 13.33 13.23
N GLN A 30 -0.59 14.02 13.37
CA GLN A 30 -0.50 15.22 14.23
C GLN A 30 -1.23 16.42 13.62
N ARG A 31 -1.17 16.59 12.30
CA ARG A 31 -1.77 17.73 11.60
C ARG A 31 -3.26 17.55 11.31
N GLN A 32 -3.64 16.35 10.90
CA GLN A 32 -4.96 15.98 10.35
C GLN A 32 -5.42 14.61 10.88
N GLY A 33 -5.26 14.33 12.16
CA GLY A 33 -5.60 13.02 12.74
C GLY A 33 -7.04 12.54 12.52
N ARG A 34 -8.00 13.45 12.29
CA ARG A 34 -9.41 13.12 11.97
C ARG A 34 -9.61 12.63 10.54
N ARG A 35 -8.57 12.65 9.71
CA ARG A 35 -8.61 12.19 8.33
C ARG A 35 -8.63 10.67 8.29
N ASN A 36 -9.42 10.11 7.38
CA ASN A 36 -9.50 8.68 7.16
C ASN A 36 -8.13 8.12 6.70
N LEU A 37 -7.74 6.97 7.27
CA LEU A 37 -6.49 6.30 6.97
C LEU A 37 -6.32 5.98 5.47
N THR A 38 -7.36 5.46 4.82
CA THR A 38 -7.31 5.13 3.38
C THR A 38 -7.17 6.38 2.52
N THR A 39 -7.78 7.49 2.94
CA THR A 39 -7.66 8.78 2.25
C THR A 39 -6.26 9.38 2.40
N ALA A 40 -5.59 9.18 3.53
CA ALA A 40 -4.20 9.59 3.72
C ALA A 40 -3.25 8.74 2.86
N LEU A 41 -3.40 7.42 2.89
CA LEU A 41 -2.61 6.51 2.06
C LEU A 41 -2.78 6.79 0.55
N SER A 42 -4.00 7.11 0.11
CA SER A 42 -4.30 7.42 -1.30
C SER A 42 -3.62 8.70 -1.81
N GLN A 43 -2.97 9.49 -0.95
CA GLN A 43 -2.14 10.62 -1.38
C GLN A 43 -0.72 10.19 -1.78
N HIS A 44 -0.25 9.06 -1.27
CA HIS A 44 1.10 8.55 -1.48
C HIS A 44 1.14 7.43 -2.53
N MET A 45 0.01 6.78 -2.79
CA MET A 45 -0.09 5.67 -3.74
C MET A 45 -1.46 5.65 -4.43
N PRO A 46 -1.60 4.92 -5.55
CA PRO A 46 -2.86 4.84 -6.28
C PRO A 46 -4.00 4.35 -5.39
N GLY A 47 -5.11 5.11 -5.33
CA GLY A 47 -6.26 4.77 -4.48
C GLY A 47 -6.88 3.39 -4.75
N LYS A 48 -6.70 2.84 -5.97
CA LYS A 48 -7.11 1.46 -6.29
C LYS A 48 -6.32 0.41 -5.50
N VAL A 49 -5.02 0.62 -5.30
CA VAL A 49 -4.17 -0.26 -4.48
C VAL A 49 -4.60 -0.18 -3.02
N VAL A 50 -4.83 1.03 -2.52
CA VAL A 50 -5.33 1.24 -1.15
C VAL A 50 -6.67 0.54 -0.94
N ALA A 51 -7.62 0.71 -1.87
CA ALA A 51 -8.94 0.07 -1.79
C ALA A 51 -8.85 -1.47 -1.84
N HIS A 52 -7.93 -2.01 -2.64
CA HIS A 52 -7.69 -3.45 -2.73
C HIS A 52 -7.06 -4.00 -1.43
N LEU A 53 -6.13 -3.25 -0.82
CA LEU A 53 -5.45 -3.65 0.40
C LEU A 53 -6.23 -3.34 1.67
N ALA A 54 -7.19 -2.42 1.62
CA ALA A 54 -8.00 -2.02 2.76
C ALA A 54 -8.66 -3.20 3.50
N PRO A 55 -9.37 -4.14 2.85
CA PRO A 55 -9.92 -5.29 3.53
C PRO A 55 -8.84 -6.25 4.06
N THR A 56 -7.76 -6.46 3.30
CA THR A 56 -6.69 -7.41 3.63
C THR A 56 -5.85 -6.94 4.82
N LEU A 57 -5.51 -5.66 4.88
CA LEU A 57 -4.71 -5.05 5.95
C LEU A 57 -5.58 -4.46 7.06
N GLY A 58 -6.91 -4.46 6.91
CA GLY A 58 -7.83 -3.86 7.87
C GLY A 58 -7.62 -2.34 7.99
N LEU A 59 -7.48 -1.65 6.87
CA LEU A 59 -7.33 -0.19 6.82
C LEU A 59 -8.70 0.47 7.07
N ALA A 60 -8.96 0.85 8.31
CA ALA A 60 -10.21 1.47 8.72
C ALA A 60 -10.00 2.56 9.77
N GLY A 61 -10.98 3.45 9.89
CA GLY A 61 -10.95 4.55 10.87
C GLY A 61 -10.07 5.73 10.46
N ASN A 62 -9.81 6.62 11.42
CA ASN A 62 -9.00 7.80 11.20
C ASN A 62 -7.54 7.55 11.58
N LEU A 63 -6.65 8.43 11.12
CA LEU A 63 -5.23 8.41 11.48
C LEU A 63 -5.01 8.51 12.99
N ALA A 64 -5.81 9.31 13.70
CA ALA A 64 -5.74 9.49 15.15
C ALA A 64 -6.04 8.20 15.93
N ASP A 65 -6.83 7.31 15.35
CA ASP A 65 -7.20 6.03 15.97
C ASP A 65 -6.10 4.95 15.78
N GLN A 66 -5.11 5.21 14.92
CA GLN A 66 -4.02 4.28 14.65
C GLN A 66 -2.87 4.49 15.62
N SER A 67 -2.52 3.43 16.35
CA SER A 67 -1.30 3.39 17.16
C SER A 67 -0.05 3.38 16.27
N ASP A 68 1.07 3.79 16.84
CA ASP A 68 2.35 3.79 16.12
C ASP A 68 2.74 2.39 15.62
N ALA A 69 2.55 1.37 16.47
CA ALA A 69 2.78 -0.02 16.11
C ALA A 69 1.88 -0.46 14.95
N ARG A 70 0.61 -0.02 14.92
CA ARG A 70 -0.31 -0.33 13.83
C ARG A 70 0.11 0.32 12.51
N LEU A 71 0.55 1.58 12.55
CA LEU A 71 1.09 2.25 11.35
C LEU A 71 2.35 1.55 10.84
N SER A 72 3.25 1.14 11.74
CA SER A 72 4.46 0.40 11.36
C SER A 72 4.13 -0.96 10.72
N ASP A 73 3.16 -1.69 11.25
CA ASP A 73 2.68 -2.96 10.70
C ASP A 73 2.11 -2.78 9.28
N ILE A 74 1.25 -1.77 9.10
CA ILE A 74 0.68 -1.43 7.79
C ILE A 74 1.78 -1.09 6.79
N VAL A 75 2.72 -0.22 7.14
CA VAL A 75 3.84 0.15 6.26
C VAL A 75 4.71 -1.07 5.95
N GLY A 76 5.02 -1.91 6.95
CA GLY A 76 5.77 -3.15 6.73
C GLY A 76 5.10 -4.10 5.73
N ALA A 77 3.78 -4.24 5.81
CA ALA A 77 2.99 -5.04 4.89
C ALA A 77 2.94 -4.44 3.47
N LEU A 78 2.86 -3.11 3.37
CA LEU A 78 2.91 -2.39 2.09
C LEU A 78 4.27 -2.53 1.39
N ARG A 79 5.36 -2.53 2.17
CA ARG A 79 6.72 -2.68 1.66
C ARG A 79 7.08 -4.10 1.21
N ASN A 80 6.41 -5.09 1.80
CA ASN A 80 6.61 -6.50 1.50
C ASN A 80 5.37 -7.10 0.82
N TRP A 81 4.65 -6.29 0.03
CA TRP A 81 3.43 -6.75 -0.59
C TRP A 81 3.76 -7.79 -1.67
N ARG A 82 3.40 -9.04 -1.39
CA ARG A 82 3.66 -10.19 -2.26
C ARG A 82 2.44 -10.44 -3.13
N LEU A 83 2.56 -10.14 -4.41
CA LEU A 83 1.57 -10.49 -5.41
C LEU A 83 1.90 -11.88 -5.95
N ARG A 84 0.99 -12.84 -5.71
CA ARG A 84 1.01 -14.13 -6.39
C ARG A 84 0.10 -14.06 -7.62
N PRO A 85 0.63 -14.13 -8.85
CA PRO A 85 -0.20 -14.24 -10.06
C PRO A 85 -0.89 -15.60 -10.15
N THR A 86 -2.00 -15.80 -9.46
CA THR A 86 -2.86 -16.94 -9.80
C THR A 86 -3.70 -16.57 -11.01
N GLY A 87 -3.14 -16.74 -12.22
CA GLY A 87 -3.90 -16.60 -13.47
C GLY A 87 -3.72 -15.26 -14.17
N SER A 88 -3.21 -15.36 -15.39
CA SER A 88 -2.91 -14.31 -16.36
C SER A 88 -4.17 -13.64 -16.94
N GLU A 89 -4.97 -12.92 -16.14
CA GLU A 89 -6.20 -12.29 -16.69
C GLU A 89 -6.35 -10.77 -16.42
N GLY A 90 -5.44 -10.13 -15.67
CA GLY A 90 -5.64 -8.73 -15.25
C GLY A 90 -4.82 -7.62 -15.94
N TYR A 91 -3.70 -7.91 -16.58
CA TYR A 91 -2.75 -6.87 -17.06
C TYR A 91 -2.88 -6.51 -18.55
N ARG A 92 -4.02 -6.81 -19.17
CA ARG A 92 -4.31 -6.39 -20.55
C ARG A 92 -4.79 -4.94 -20.59
N THR A 93 -4.02 -3.99 -20.04
CA THR A 93 -3.93 -2.60 -20.55
C THR A 93 -2.80 -1.86 -19.80
N ALA A 94 -1.56 -2.11 -20.20
CA ALA A 94 -0.47 -1.17 -19.96
C ALA A 94 0.45 -1.16 -21.19
N GLU A 95 -0.18 -1.07 -22.36
CA GLU A 95 0.44 -0.63 -23.60
C GLU A 95 -0.47 0.49 -24.13
N VAL A 96 -0.18 1.75 -23.78
CA VAL A 96 -0.05 2.93 -24.65
C VAL A 96 0.72 4.00 -23.86
#